data_AF-A0A8J5NAI6-F1
#
_entry.id   AF-A0A8J5NAI6-F1
#
_cell.length_a   1.000
_cell.length_b   1.000
_cell.length_c   1.000
_cell.angle_alpha   90.00
_cell.angle_beta   90.00
_cell.angle_gamma   90.00
#
_symmetry.space_group_name_H-M   'P 1'
#
loop_
_entity.id
_entity.type
_entity.pdbx_description
1 polymer ?
#
loop_
_entity_poly.entity_id
_entity_poly.type
_entity_poly.pdbx_seq_one_letter_code
_entity_poly.pdbx_strand_id
1 'polypeptide(L)'
;MLNPGSSRTFQEYSTAVFISFIESQLEYGSRLDLVWDCYWQNFLRNSDNKEELFSFLAEQVMQLVVKESKQLVVTDKKQVLTVPPRKDTANLAPCNHEEADTRMMVHAADALECGHRRILIRTVDTDVVILAVALANERSEVLDELWLTLGTGKNRRYIAAHQIAKALGPEKSRALPVFHAITGCDRVSAFAGHSKKAAWATWNAFPEVTTAFLGLASTPSELPDGVLSTLERFIVLLYDRTSTCCDVNMLRKKLFSRKSRSLEHLPPTRAALEQHIKRAAYQAGYTVSGDRQQ
;
A
#
# COMPACT_ATOMS: atom_id res chain seq x y z
N MET A 1 -2.03 15.46 3.92
CA MET A 1 -1.60 16.75 4.51
C MET A 1 -2.70 17.30 5.42
N LEU A 2 -2.36 18.01 6.50
CA LEU A 2 -3.36 18.65 7.39
C LEU A 2 -4.01 19.84 6.67
N ASN A 3 -5.25 20.16 6.99
CA ASN A 3 -5.93 21.33 6.43
C ASN A 3 -5.21 22.61 6.89
N PRO A 4 -4.74 23.48 5.97
CA PRO A 4 -4.02 24.70 6.32
C PRO A 4 -4.86 25.78 6.99
N GLY A 5 -6.19 25.63 7.02
CA GLY A 5 -7.07 26.63 7.63
C GLY A 5 -6.91 27.99 6.95
N SER A 6 -6.55 29.02 7.72
CA SER A 6 -6.33 30.38 7.23
C SER A 6 -4.87 30.70 6.86
N SER A 7 -3.94 29.76 7.02
CA SER A 7 -2.51 29.99 6.74
C SER A 7 -2.28 30.29 5.25
N ARG A 8 -1.56 31.38 4.97
CA ARG A 8 -1.24 31.85 3.61
C ARG A 8 0.22 31.59 3.21
N THR A 9 1.08 31.29 4.18
CA THR A 9 2.50 30.98 3.97
C THR A 9 2.88 29.63 4.59
N PHE A 10 4.00 29.05 4.17
CA PHE A 10 4.53 27.83 4.78
C PHE A 10 4.89 28.04 6.25
N GLN A 11 5.43 29.20 6.62
CA GLN A 11 5.74 29.53 8.02
C GLN A 11 4.48 29.59 8.89
N GLU A 12 3.42 30.25 8.43
CA GLU A 12 2.13 30.30 9.14
C GLU A 12 1.51 28.90 9.24
N TYR A 13 1.61 28.08 8.19
CA TYR A 13 1.10 26.71 8.22
C TYR A 13 1.88 25.83 9.19
N SER A 14 3.21 25.93 9.18
CA SER A 14 4.09 25.18 10.05
C SER A 14 3.77 25.48 11.52
N THR A 15 3.79 26.76 11.89
CA THR A 15 3.63 27.21 13.27
C THR A 15 2.22 27.02 13.81
N ALA A 16 1.19 27.40 13.04
CA ALA A 16 -0.19 27.41 13.53
C ALA A 16 -0.90 26.05 13.44
N VAL A 17 -0.44 25.15 12.57
CA VAL A 17 -1.14 23.89 12.29
C VAL A 17 -0.23 22.69 12.46
N PHE A 18 0.89 22.67 11.74
CA PHE A 18 1.70 21.46 11.62
C PHE A 18 2.43 21.11 12.92
N ILE A 19 3.19 22.05 13.50
CA ILE A 19 3.96 21.84 14.72
C ILE A 19 3.05 21.47 15.90
N SER A 20 1.98 22.23 16.13
CA SER A 20 1.04 21.91 17.22
C SER A 20 0.40 20.53 17.05
N PHE A 21 0.17 20.12 15.81
CA PHE A 21 -0.25 18.75 15.54
C PHE A 21 0.83 17.74 15.92
N ILE A 22 2.09 17.92 15.50
CA ILE A 22 3.21 17.03 15.86
C ILE A 22 3.37 16.90 17.37
N GLU A 23 3.38 18.02 18.10
CA GLU A 23 3.48 18.05 19.56
C GLU A 23 2.35 17.25 20.20
N SER A 24 1.10 17.44 19.74
CA SER A 24 -0.03 16.65 20.24
C SER A 24 0.14 15.15 20.01
N GLN A 25 0.75 14.71 18.90
CA GLN A 25 0.96 13.28 18.64
C GLN A 25 2.08 12.71 19.53
N LEU A 26 3.11 13.51 19.81
CA LEU A 26 4.22 13.13 20.70
C LEU A 26 3.77 12.94 22.16
N GLU A 27 2.62 13.49 22.58
CA GLU A 27 2.05 13.19 23.90
C GLU A 27 1.72 11.71 24.05
N TYR A 28 1.16 11.09 23.00
CA TYR A 28 0.64 9.72 23.05
C TYR A 28 1.66 8.65 22.63
N GLY A 29 2.53 8.95 21.66
CA GLY A 29 3.52 7.99 21.12
C GLY A 29 4.91 8.19 21.71
N SER A 30 5.68 7.12 21.92
CA SER A 30 7.12 7.20 22.23
C SER A 30 7.96 7.52 21.00
N ARG A 31 7.44 7.25 19.80
CA ARG A 31 8.08 7.50 18.52
C ARG A 31 7.05 8.03 17.53
N LEU A 32 7.43 9.00 16.71
CA LEU A 32 6.61 9.55 15.65
C LEU A 32 7.40 9.61 14.33
N ASP A 33 6.82 9.02 13.28
CA ASP A 33 7.43 8.97 11.97
C ASP A 33 6.63 9.84 10.98
N LEU A 34 7.31 10.77 10.30
CA LEU A 34 6.77 11.62 9.25
C LEU A 34 7.29 11.15 7.90
N VAL A 35 6.37 10.56 7.14
CA VAL A 35 6.67 9.86 5.90
C VAL A 35 6.04 10.61 4.73
N TRP A 36 6.85 10.99 3.75
CA TRP A 36 6.42 11.71 2.54
C TRP A 36 6.67 10.88 1.29
N ASP A 37 5.90 11.19 0.24
CA ASP A 37 6.20 10.76 -1.12
C ASP A 37 7.56 11.34 -1.54
N CYS A 38 8.30 10.58 -2.35
CA CYS A 38 9.41 11.11 -3.13
C CYS A 38 8.96 11.27 -4.58
N TYR A 39 8.73 12.51 -5.01
CA TYR A 39 8.38 12.76 -6.41
C TYR A 39 9.63 12.71 -7.29
N TRP A 40 9.69 11.71 -8.17
CA TRP A 40 10.71 11.65 -9.21
C TRP A 40 10.23 12.51 -10.40
N GLN A 41 10.58 13.80 -10.35
CA GLN A 41 10.53 14.82 -11.42
C GLN A 41 9.30 15.00 -12.35
N ASN A 42 8.23 14.19 -12.37
CA ASN A 42 7.34 14.23 -13.56
C ASN A 42 5.82 14.03 -13.35
N PHE A 43 5.24 14.24 -12.17
CA PHE A 43 3.79 13.92 -12.01
C PHE A 43 2.85 15.03 -11.54
N LEU A 44 3.36 16.19 -11.11
CA LEU A 44 2.50 17.33 -10.75
C LEU A 44 2.94 18.56 -11.53
N ARG A 45 1.98 19.44 -11.86
CA ARG A 45 2.20 20.69 -12.64
C ARG A 45 3.37 21.55 -12.13
N ASN A 46 3.79 21.37 -10.87
CA ASN A 46 5.09 21.74 -10.33
C ASN A 46 5.38 20.83 -9.11
N SER A 47 6.21 19.80 -9.26
CA SER A 47 6.64 18.90 -8.17
C SER A 47 7.52 19.61 -7.15
N ASP A 48 8.23 20.65 -7.57
CA ASP A 48 9.26 21.33 -6.80
C ASP A 48 8.65 22.03 -5.58
N ASN A 49 7.46 22.63 -5.72
CA ASN A 49 6.73 23.25 -4.61
C ASN A 49 6.38 22.26 -3.49
N LYS A 50 6.10 20.99 -3.83
CA LYS A 50 5.81 19.96 -2.81
C LYS A 50 7.08 19.50 -2.12
N GLU A 51 8.14 19.27 -2.89
CA GLU A 51 9.44 18.90 -2.35
C GLU A 51 9.98 19.99 -1.41
N GLU A 52 9.87 21.26 -1.81
CA GLU A 52 10.24 22.42 -1.00
C GLU A 52 9.41 22.50 0.28
N LEU A 53 8.08 22.33 0.20
CA LEU A 53 7.23 22.29 1.38
C LEU A 53 7.62 21.16 2.34
N PHE A 54 7.87 19.94 1.84
CA PHE A 54 8.23 18.81 2.69
C PHE A 54 9.60 19.00 3.35
N SER A 55 10.58 19.51 2.60
CA SER A 55 11.91 19.83 3.13
C SER A 55 11.80 20.91 4.22
N PHE A 56 11.05 21.98 3.95
CA PHE A 56 10.79 23.05 4.91
C PHE A 56 10.11 22.52 6.18
N LEU A 57 9.07 21.70 6.06
CA LEU A 57 8.40 21.11 7.23
C LEU A 57 9.31 20.17 8.00
N ALA A 58 10.17 19.40 7.32
CA ALA A 58 11.15 18.55 7.97
C ALA A 58 12.12 19.39 8.81
N GLU A 59 12.68 20.46 8.25
CA GLU A 59 13.56 21.38 8.97
C GLU A 59 12.88 22.00 10.20
N GLN A 60 11.64 22.47 10.07
CA GLN A 60 10.87 23.04 11.18
C GLN A 60 10.64 22.03 12.30
N VAL A 61 10.33 20.79 11.94
CA VAL A 61 10.11 19.71 12.91
C VAL A 61 11.40 19.31 13.63
N MET A 62 12.55 19.38 12.95
CA MET A 62 13.86 19.11 13.54
C MET A 62 14.30 20.16 14.58
N GLN A 63 13.68 21.34 14.60
CA GLN A 63 13.92 22.38 15.61
C GLN A 63 13.14 22.18 16.91
N LEU A 64 12.25 21.19 16.98
CA LEU A 64 11.44 20.94 18.17
C LEU A 64 12.29 20.38 19.31
N VAL A 65 12.03 20.87 20.52
CA VAL A 65 12.59 20.30 21.75
C VAL A 65 11.78 19.06 22.11
N VAL A 66 12.32 17.90 21.73
CA VAL A 66 11.72 16.59 22.00
C VAL A 66 12.23 16.08 23.34
N LYS A 67 11.33 15.58 24.21
CA LYS A 67 11.70 14.96 25.49
C LYS A 67 12.62 13.76 25.24
N GLU A 68 13.57 13.49 26.14
CA GLU A 68 14.56 12.40 25.98
C GLU A 68 13.94 11.00 25.77
N SER A 69 12.71 10.78 26.27
CA SER A 69 11.96 9.52 26.11
C SER A 69 11.19 9.41 24.79
N LYS A 70 11.30 10.41 23.92
CA LYS A 70 10.53 10.53 22.67
C LYS A 70 11.48 10.54 21.48
N GLN A 71 11.02 9.94 20.39
CA GLN A 71 11.76 9.88 19.14
C GLN A 71 10.93 10.44 18.00
N LEU A 72 11.59 11.15 17.10
CA LEU A 72 11.04 11.71 15.88
C LEU A 72 11.88 11.24 14.71
N VAL A 73 11.23 10.74 13.67
CA VAL A 73 11.88 10.23 12.46
C VAL A 73 11.18 10.89 11.27
N VAL A 74 11.90 11.64 10.46
CA VAL A 74 11.32 12.42 9.37
C VAL A 74 12.04 12.08 8.08
N THR A 75 11.29 11.64 7.08
CA THR A 75 11.84 11.51 5.74
C THR A 75 12.09 12.89 5.15
N ASP A 76 13.22 13.08 4.48
CA ASP A 76 13.52 14.29 3.72
C ASP A 76 14.26 13.89 2.44
N LYS A 77 13.56 14.00 1.31
CA LYS A 77 14.03 13.50 0.01
C LYS A 77 14.49 12.03 0.15
N LYS A 78 15.76 11.75 -0.15
CA LYS A 78 16.37 10.40 -0.07
C LYS A 78 16.97 10.09 1.31
N GLN A 79 16.83 10.97 2.29
CA GLN A 79 17.42 10.87 3.62
C GLN A 79 16.36 10.73 4.71
N VAL A 80 16.81 10.39 5.91
CA VAL A 80 15.99 10.35 7.12
C VAL A 80 16.66 11.16 8.22
N LEU A 81 15.94 12.13 8.76
CA LEU A 81 16.33 12.98 9.86
C LEU A 81 15.74 12.43 11.17
N THR A 82 16.48 12.49 12.27
CA THR A 82 16.06 11.87 13.53
C THR A 82 16.37 12.73 14.74
N VAL A 83 15.43 12.80 15.69
CA VAL A 83 15.60 13.45 17.00
C VAL A 83 15.19 12.47 18.10
N PRO A 84 16.07 12.11 19.05
CA PRO A 84 17.51 12.38 19.03
C PRO A 84 18.21 11.69 17.84
N PRO A 85 19.42 12.15 17.44
CA PRO A 85 20.15 11.54 16.34
C PRO A 85 20.40 10.04 16.54
N ARG A 86 20.00 9.23 15.56
CA ARG A 86 20.30 7.79 15.53
C ARG A 86 21.63 7.53 14.84
N LYS A 87 22.42 6.59 15.40
CA LYS A 87 23.65 6.11 14.77
C LYS A 87 23.41 5.24 13.53
N ASP A 88 22.29 4.50 13.53
CA ASP A 88 21.92 3.61 12.46
C ASP A 88 20.51 3.92 11.96
N THR A 89 20.45 4.27 10.68
CA THR A 89 19.24 4.52 9.89
C THR A 89 19.22 3.68 8.61
N ALA A 90 20.09 2.66 8.48
CA ALA A 90 20.23 1.85 7.27
C ALA A 90 18.96 1.06 6.91
N ASN A 91 18.05 0.88 7.87
CA ASN A 91 16.73 0.28 7.62
C ASN A 91 15.73 1.24 6.97
N LEU A 92 15.97 2.54 7.07
CA LEU A 92 15.07 3.59 6.58
C LEU A 92 15.66 4.36 5.40
N ALA A 93 17.00 4.47 5.32
CA ALA A 93 17.73 5.19 4.30
C ALA A 93 18.58 4.24 3.42
N PRO A 94 18.78 4.55 2.12
CA PRO A 94 18.18 5.68 1.41
C PRO A 94 16.67 5.49 1.20
N CYS A 95 15.93 6.58 1.23
CA CYS A 95 14.49 6.55 1.00
C CYS A 95 14.19 6.34 -0.50
N ASN A 96 14.23 5.08 -0.94
CA ASN A 96 14.12 4.66 -2.35
C ASN A 96 12.69 4.36 -2.82
N HIS A 97 11.73 4.23 -1.90
CA HIS A 97 10.31 4.09 -2.22
C HIS A 97 9.74 5.40 -2.78
N GLU A 98 9.11 5.39 -3.96
CA GLU A 98 8.49 6.58 -4.56
C GLU A 98 7.27 7.05 -3.73
N GLU A 99 6.42 6.12 -3.31
CA GLU A 99 5.12 6.41 -2.69
C GLU A 99 5.18 6.28 -1.16
N ALA A 100 4.48 7.15 -0.43
CA ALA A 100 4.48 7.17 1.03
C ALA A 100 3.84 5.91 1.63
N ASP A 101 2.87 5.30 0.95
CA ASP A 101 2.12 4.13 1.43
C ASP A 101 3.03 2.92 1.72
N THR A 102 3.91 2.57 0.79
CA THR A 102 4.90 1.51 0.94
C THR A 102 6.00 1.91 1.92
N ARG A 103 6.42 3.18 1.89
CA ARG A 103 7.41 3.72 2.83
C ARG A 103 6.91 3.66 4.28
N MET A 104 5.63 3.90 4.53
CA MET A 104 5.04 3.76 5.88
C MET A 104 5.22 2.34 6.44
N MET A 105 5.22 1.30 5.59
CA MET A 105 5.45 -0.07 6.04
C MET A 105 6.91 -0.30 6.45
N VAL A 106 7.87 0.31 5.74
CA VAL A 106 9.30 0.28 6.10
C VAL A 106 9.53 0.93 7.46
N HIS A 107 8.90 2.09 7.70
CA HIS A 107 8.97 2.76 9.00
C HIS A 107 8.30 1.96 10.13
N ALA A 108 7.17 1.32 9.86
CA ALA A 108 6.52 0.42 10.82
C ALA A 108 7.39 -0.80 11.15
N ALA A 109 8.05 -1.40 10.15
CA ALA A 109 8.99 -2.49 10.34
C ALA A 109 10.20 -2.05 11.19
N ASP A 110 10.84 -0.92 10.88
CA ASP A 110 11.95 -0.39 11.70
C ASP A 110 11.51 -0.05 13.14
N ALA A 111 10.28 0.43 13.33
CA ALA A 111 9.74 0.65 14.67
C ALA A 111 9.62 -0.65 15.47
N LEU A 112 9.22 -1.76 14.82
CA LEU A 112 9.19 -3.09 15.44
C LEU A 112 10.60 -3.57 15.81
N GLU A 113 11.58 -3.38 14.94
CA GLU A 113 13.00 -3.69 15.23
C GLU A 113 13.55 -2.86 16.40
N CYS A 114 13.02 -1.65 16.60
CA CYS A 114 13.33 -0.81 17.77
C CYS A 114 12.52 -1.19 19.03
N GLY A 115 11.72 -2.27 18.99
CA GLY A 115 10.96 -2.79 20.12
C GLY A 115 9.56 -2.19 20.29
N HIS A 116 9.08 -1.36 19.36
CA HIS A 116 7.72 -0.83 19.41
C HIS A 116 6.70 -1.84 18.88
N ARG A 117 5.86 -2.38 19.77
CA ARG A 117 4.88 -3.43 19.41
C ARG A 117 3.47 -2.94 19.08
N ARG A 118 3.18 -1.66 19.35
CA ARG A 118 1.89 -1.03 19.06
C ARG A 118 2.11 0.16 18.15
N ILE A 119 1.54 0.10 16.95
CA ILE A 119 1.77 1.08 15.88
C ILE A 119 0.42 1.65 15.43
N LEU A 120 0.38 2.98 15.28
CA LEU A 120 -0.74 3.70 14.69
C LEU A 120 -0.29 4.40 13.41
N ILE A 121 -0.89 4.02 12.29
CA ILE A 121 -0.66 4.63 10.97
C ILE A 121 -1.79 5.60 10.68
N ARG A 122 -1.45 6.85 10.37
CA ARG A 122 -2.43 7.85 9.95
C ARG A 122 -2.31 8.14 8.47
N THR A 123 -3.37 7.85 7.73
CA THR A 123 -3.41 8.05 6.28
C THR A 123 -4.82 8.40 5.80
N VAL A 124 -4.94 8.95 4.61
CA VAL A 124 -6.22 9.11 3.91
C VAL A 124 -6.39 8.11 2.78
N ASP A 125 -5.33 7.38 2.46
CA ASP A 125 -5.26 6.40 1.39
C ASP A 125 -5.72 5.02 1.89
N THR A 126 -6.64 4.41 1.15
CA THR A 126 -7.16 3.07 1.47
C THR A 126 -6.18 1.96 1.15
N ASP A 127 -5.23 2.18 0.26
CA ASP A 127 -4.33 1.13 -0.22
C ASP A 127 -3.33 0.73 0.88
N VAL A 128 -3.01 1.67 1.78
CA VAL A 128 -2.25 1.42 3.02
C VAL A 128 -2.91 0.35 3.91
N VAL A 129 -4.23 0.18 3.88
CA VAL A 129 -4.90 -0.89 4.66
C VAL A 129 -4.46 -2.25 4.18
N ILE A 130 -4.35 -2.44 2.87
CA ILE A 130 -3.95 -3.72 2.27
C ILE A 130 -2.52 -4.05 2.73
N LEU A 131 -1.64 -3.06 2.71
CA LEU A 131 -0.24 -3.23 3.10
C LEU A 131 -0.09 -3.50 4.59
N ALA A 132 -0.84 -2.76 5.42
CA ALA A 132 -0.82 -2.93 6.86
C ALA A 132 -1.33 -4.32 7.28
N VAL A 133 -2.33 -4.88 6.59
CA VAL A 133 -2.79 -6.25 6.88
C VAL A 133 -1.71 -7.28 6.51
N ALA A 134 -1.02 -7.10 5.39
CA ALA A 134 0.09 -7.97 5.00
C ALA A 134 1.25 -7.89 6.01
N LEU A 135 1.67 -6.68 6.39
CA LEU A 135 2.72 -6.45 7.40
C LEU A 135 2.33 -7.04 8.77
N ALA A 136 1.09 -6.84 9.20
CA ALA A 136 0.62 -7.36 10.49
C ALA A 136 0.65 -8.88 10.55
N ASN A 137 0.40 -9.55 9.43
CA ASN A 137 0.56 -10.99 9.32
C ASN A 137 2.04 -11.40 9.35
N GLU A 138 2.88 -10.73 8.55
CA GLU A 138 4.32 -11.02 8.41
C GLU A 138 5.09 -10.83 9.74
N ARG A 139 4.70 -9.84 10.54
CA ARG A 139 5.35 -9.49 11.81
C ARG A 139 4.52 -9.89 13.05
N SER A 140 3.61 -10.86 12.90
CA SER A 140 2.68 -11.28 13.96
C SER A 140 3.34 -11.80 15.24
N GLU A 141 4.61 -12.21 15.19
CA GLU A 141 5.37 -12.66 16.37
C GLU A 141 5.83 -11.51 17.27
N VAL A 142 6.02 -10.30 16.71
CA VAL A 142 6.58 -9.14 17.42
C VAL A 142 5.59 -7.97 17.53
N LEU A 143 4.58 -7.94 16.67
CA LEU A 143 3.54 -6.92 16.62
C LEU A 143 2.34 -7.31 17.50
N ASP A 144 2.04 -6.49 18.52
CA ASP A 144 0.84 -6.65 19.35
C ASP A 144 -0.38 -6.01 18.67
N GLU A 145 -0.26 -4.76 18.22
CA GLU A 145 -1.36 -4.01 17.61
C GLU A 145 -0.90 -3.12 16.45
N LEU A 146 -1.54 -3.26 15.30
CA LEU A 146 -1.44 -2.30 14.19
C LEU A 146 -2.79 -1.69 13.89
N TRP A 147 -2.89 -0.38 14.08
CA TRP A 147 -4.07 0.43 13.85
C TRP A 147 -3.86 1.41 12.71
N LEU A 148 -4.93 1.70 11.97
CA LEU A 148 -4.96 2.78 10.99
C LEU A 148 -6.03 3.78 11.34
N THR A 149 -5.72 5.08 11.34
CA THR A 149 -6.74 6.13 11.23
C THR A 149 -6.90 6.52 9.77
N LEU A 150 -8.07 6.23 9.20
CA LEU A 150 -8.43 6.62 7.84
C LEU A 150 -9.40 7.80 7.82
N GLY A 151 -9.24 8.68 6.83
CA GLY A 151 -10.17 9.76 6.54
C GLY A 151 -9.92 11.05 7.32
N THR A 152 -10.73 12.06 7.04
CA THR A 152 -10.58 13.41 7.61
C THR A 152 -11.85 13.87 8.35
N GLY A 153 -11.67 14.74 9.34
CA GLY A 153 -12.77 15.32 10.11
C GLY A 153 -13.71 14.27 10.71
N LYS A 154 -15.02 14.44 10.45
CA LYS A 154 -16.10 13.57 10.95
C LYS A 154 -16.10 12.16 10.35
N ASN A 155 -15.42 11.95 9.23
CA ASN A 155 -15.36 10.66 8.54
C ASN A 155 -14.12 9.84 8.97
N ARG A 156 -13.44 10.24 10.04
CA ARG A 156 -12.29 9.50 10.56
C ARG A 156 -12.75 8.18 11.18
N ARG A 157 -12.10 7.09 10.79
CA ARG A 157 -12.35 5.74 11.31
C ARG A 157 -11.06 5.06 11.71
N TYR A 158 -11.14 4.23 12.73
CA TYR A 158 -10.05 3.36 13.16
C TYR A 158 -10.23 1.97 12.54
N ILE A 159 -9.16 1.40 12.00
CA ILE A 159 -9.13 0.05 11.43
C ILE A 159 -8.03 -0.75 12.14
N ALA A 160 -8.40 -1.89 12.70
CA ALA A 160 -7.47 -2.84 13.31
C ALA A 160 -6.91 -3.80 12.26
N ALA A 161 -5.82 -3.43 11.58
CA ALA A 161 -5.21 -4.29 10.55
C ALA A 161 -4.76 -5.65 11.11
N HIS A 162 -4.25 -5.68 12.35
CA HIS A 162 -3.87 -6.92 13.04
C HIS A 162 -5.06 -7.88 13.26
N GLN A 163 -6.26 -7.36 13.56
CA GLN A 163 -7.47 -8.19 13.68
C GLN A 163 -7.95 -8.70 12.32
N ILE A 164 -7.87 -7.86 11.27
CA ILE A 164 -8.19 -8.28 9.90
C ILE A 164 -7.23 -9.38 9.45
N ALA A 165 -5.92 -9.21 9.69
CA ALA A 165 -4.90 -10.21 9.36
C ALA A 165 -5.19 -11.56 10.03
N LYS A 166 -5.52 -11.53 11.33
CA LYS A 166 -5.92 -12.72 12.10
C LYS A 166 -7.18 -13.37 11.53
N ALA A 167 -8.18 -12.59 11.15
CA ALA A 167 -9.44 -13.10 10.61
C ALA A 167 -9.30 -13.69 9.20
N LEU A 168 -8.41 -13.12 8.37
CA LEU A 168 -8.13 -13.62 7.02
C LEU A 168 -7.23 -14.86 7.03
N GLY A 169 -6.38 -15.00 8.05
CA GLY A 169 -5.37 -16.04 8.13
C GLY A 169 -4.14 -15.75 7.26
N PRO A 170 -3.07 -16.55 7.43
CA PRO A 170 -1.74 -16.20 6.92
C PRO A 170 -1.65 -16.14 5.40
N GLU A 171 -2.28 -17.09 4.71
CA GLU A 171 -2.23 -17.16 3.26
C GLU A 171 -2.96 -16.01 2.59
N LYS A 172 -4.20 -15.71 3.00
CA LYS A 172 -4.97 -14.60 2.41
C LYS A 172 -4.33 -13.26 2.72
N SER A 173 -3.87 -13.05 3.96
CA SER A 173 -3.17 -11.82 4.35
C SER A 173 -1.92 -11.58 3.50
N ARG A 174 -1.12 -12.62 3.24
CA ARG A 174 0.08 -12.52 2.38
C ARG A 174 -0.27 -12.33 0.90
N ALA A 175 -1.38 -12.90 0.43
CA ALA A 175 -1.84 -12.78 -0.95
C ALA A 175 -2.54 -11.44 -1.28
N LEU A 176 -2.95 -10.67 -0.27
CA LEU A 176 -3.73 -9.44 -0.43
C LEU A 176 -3.08 -8.39 -1.35
N PRO A 177 -1.77 -8.08 -1.25
CA PRO A 177 -1.13 -7.10 -2.14
C PRO A 177 -1.21 -7.50 -3.62
N VAL A 178 -0.99 -8.78 -3.93
CA VAL A 178 -1.12 -9.33 -5.29
C VAL A 178 -2.56 -9.24 -5.78
N PHE A 179 -3.52 -9.63 -4.94
CA PHE A 179 -4.95 -9.49 -5.26
C PHE A 179 -5.32 -8.03 -5.56
N HIS A 180 -4.84 -7.09 -4.74
CA HIS A 180 -5.09 -5.66 -4.92
C HIS A 180 -4.52 -5.18 -6.27
N ALA A 181 -3.27 -5.50 -6.58
CA ALA A 181 -2.63 -5.13 -7.85
C ALA A 181 -3.36 -5.74 -9.06
N ILE A 182 -3.67 -7.05 -9.03
CA ILE A 182 -4.36 -7.75 -10.13
C ILE A 182 -5.75 -7.17 -10.40
N THR A 183 -6.48 -6.80 -9.35
CA THR A 183 -7.86 -6.29 -9.49
C THR A 183 -7.93 -4.79 -9.75
N GLY A 184 -6.78 -4.12 -9.78
CA GLY A 184 -6.59 -2.74 -10.18
C GLY A 184 -6.11 -1.86 -9.02
N CYS A 185 -5.05 -1.09 -9.26
CA CYS A 185 -4.48 -0.07 -8.38
C CYS A 185 -4.03 1.13 -9.23
N ASP A 186 -3.33 2.11 -8.65
CA ASP A 186 -2.89 3.29 -9.38
C ASP A 186 -2.03 2.98 -10.62
N ARG A 187 -1.25 1.91 -10.56
CA ARG A 187 -0.30 1.50 -11.63
C ARG A 187 -0.77 0.32 -12.47
N VAL A 188 -1.94 -0.26 -12.15
CA VAL A 188 -2.50 -1.45 -12.80
C VAL A 188 -3.99 -1.25 -13.04
N SER A 189 -4.47 -1.34 -14.27
CA SER A 189 -5.89 -1.09 -14.58
C SER A 189 -6.83 -2.10 -13.92
N ALA A 190 -8.04 -1.67 -13.56
CA ALA A 190 -9.09 -2.59 -13.14
C ALA A 190 -9.73 -3.32 -14.34
N PHE A 191 -10.32 -4.48 -14.09
CA PHE A 191 -11.13 -5.18 -15.11
C PHE A 191 -12.46 -4.46 -15.30
N ALA A 192 -12.77 -4.08 -16.54
CA ALA A 192 -13.96 -3.30 -16.89
C ALA A 192 -15.26 -3.98 -16.41
N GLY A 193 -16.13 -3.21 -15.74
CA GLY A 193 -17.39 -3.70 -15.19
C GLY A 193 -17.28 -4.52 -13.91
N HIS A 194 -16.08 -4.69 -13.34
CA HIS A 194 -15.85 -5.49 -12.15
C HIS A 194 -15.20 -4.68 -11.03
N SER A 195 -15.80 -4.74 -9.84
CA SER A 195 -15.26 -4.11 -8.64
C SER A 195 -14.36 -5.06 -7.85
N LYS A 196 -13.49 -4.53 -6.99
CA LYS A 196 -12.74 -5.31 -5.98
C LYS A 196 -13.66 -6.17 -5.10
N LYS A 197 -14.88 -5.68 -4.82
CA LYS A 197 -15.91 -6.46 -4.09
C LYS A 197 -16.35 -7.69 -4.87
N ALA A 198 -16.56 -7.57 -6.18
CA ALA A 198 -16.89 -8.70 -7.04
C ALA A 198 -15.72 -9.69 -7.13
N ALA A 199 -14.50 -9.18 -7.33
CA ALA A 199 -13.29 -10.00 -7.35
C ALA A 199 -13.06 -10.74 -6.01
N TRP A 200 -13.31 -10.10 -4.88
CA TRP A 200 -13.25 -10.73 -3.56
C TRP A 200 -14.28 -11.87 -3.41
N ALA A 201 -15.52 -11.64 -3.88
CA ALA A 201 -16.54 -12.67 -3.89
C ALA A 201 -16.21 -13.85 -4.82
N THR A 202 -15.45 -13.60 -5.89
CA THR A 202 -14.90 -14.65 -6.75
C THR A 202 -13.79 -15.41 -6.05
N TRP A 203 -12.87 -14.73 -5.37
CA TRP A 203 -11.79 -15.38 -4.61
C TRP A 203 -12.35 -16.31 -3.52
N ASN A 204 -13.36 -15.85 -2.78
CA ASN A 204 -14.01 -16.72 -1.79
C ASN A 204 -14.71 -17.95 -2.39
N ALA A 205 -15.08 -17.88 -3.68
CA ALA A 205 -15.71 -18.99 -4.39
C ALA A 205 -14.71 -19.91 -5.10
N PHE A 206 -13.46 -19.48 -5.24
CA PHE A 206 -12.37 -20.20 -5.90
C PHE A 206 -11.09 -20.02 -5.07
N PRO A 207 -11.02 -20.62 -3.87
CA PRO A 207 -9.90 -20.44 -2.94
C PRO A 207 -8.57 -20.96 -3.50
N GLU A 208 -8.59 -21.84 -4.50
CA GLU A 208 -7.40 -22.37 -5.17
C GLU A 208 -6.54 -21.27 -5.80
N VAL A 209 -7.12 -20.12 -6.17
CA VAL A 209 -6.34 -18.97 -6.67
C VAL A 209 -5.36 -18.41 -5.64
N THR A 210 -5.54 -18.71 -4.35
CA THR A 210 -4.65 -18.25 -3.29
C THR A 210 -3.22 -18.71 -3.54
N THR A 211 -3.00 -19.95 -3.98
CA THR A 211 -1.66 -20.46 -4.27
C THR A 211 -1.00 -19.71 -5.42
N ALA A 212 -1.78 -19.33 -6.44
CA ALA A 212 -1.30 -18.51 -7.55
C ALA A 212 -0.92 -17.09 -7.09
N PHE A 213 -1.73 -16.45 -6.24
CA PHE A 213 -1.38 -15.16 -5.66
C PHE A 213 -0.11 -15.23 -4.79
N LEU A 214 0.02 -16.28 -3.99
CA LEU A 214 1.21 -16.51 -3.16
C LEU A 214 2.46 -16.77 -4.00
N GLY A 215 2.35 -17.51 -5.11
CA GLY A 215 3.44 -17.73 -6.05
C GLY A 215 3.95 -16.40 -6.63
N LEU A 216 3.04 -15.53 -7.05
CA LEU A 216 3.40 -14.20 -7.55
C LEU A 216 4.01 -13.28 -6.49
N ALA A 217 3.56 -13.40 -5.23
CA ALA A 217 4.13 -12.64 -4.13
C ALA A 217 5.60 -13.00 -3.86
N SER A 218 6.02 -14.23 -4.20
CA SER A 218 7.37 -14.73 -3.98
C SER A 218 8.31 -14.55 -5.17
N THR A 219 7.80 -14.47 -6.41
CA THR A 219 8.61 -14.29 -7.62
C THR A 219 8.00 -13.22 -8.54
N PRO A 220 8.32 -11.93 -8.34
CA PRO A 220 7.74 -10.84 -9.13
C PRO A 220 8.20 -10.80 -10.60
N SER A 221 9.38 -11.36 -10.89
CA SER A 221 10.06 -11.28 -12.19
C SER A 221 9.68 -12.40 -13.17
N GLU A 222 9.13 -13.50 -12.69
CA GLU A 222 8.80 -14.68 -13.50
C GLU A 222 7.39 -15.17 -13.16
N LEU A 223 6.68 -15.70 -14.16
CA LEU A 223 5.39 -16.37 -13.95
C LEU A 223 5.66 -17.87 -13.74
N PRO A 224 5.47 -18.43 -12.55
CA PRO A 224 5.66 -19.86 -12.34
C PRO A 224 4.68 -20.69 -13.17
N ASP A 225 5.09 -21.91 -13.50
CA ASP A 225 4.24 -22.86 -14.25
C ASP A 225 2.90 -23.08 -13.53
N GLY A 226 1.80 -23.04 -14.29
CA GLY A 226 0.44 -23.25 -13.77
C GLY A 226 -0.21 -22.02 -13.09
N VAL A 227 0.56 -20.99 -12.71
CA VAL A 227 0.02 -19.75 -12.11
C VAL A 227 -0.90 -19.03 -13.10
N LEU A 228 -0.46 -18.88 -14.36
CA LEU A 228 -1.27 -18.24 -15.40
C LEU A 228 -2.61 -18.96 -15.60
N SER A 229 -2.62 -20.30 -15.62
CA SER A 229 -3.85 -21.08 -15.83
C SER A 229 -4.83 -20.93 -14.68
N THR A 230 -4.32 -20.89 -13.45
CA THR A 230 -5.15 -20.69 -12.25
C THR A 230 -5.75 -19.28 -12.22
N LEU A 231 -4.96 -18.26 -12.58
CA LEU A 231 -5.45 -16.88 -12.70
C LEU A 231 -6.42 -16.71 -13.87
N GLU A 232 -6.18 -17.39 -14.99
CA GLU A 232 -7.08 -17.42 -16.13
C GLU A 232 -8.45 -17.94 -15.71
N ARG A 233 -8.49 -19.04 -14.92
CA ARG A 233 -9.72 -19.56 -14.33
C ARG A 233 -10.39 -18.56 -13.39
N PHE A 234 -9.63 -17.88 -12.54
CA PHE A 234 -10.15 -16.82 -11.67
C PHE A 234 -10.82 -15.69 -12.47
N ILE A 235 -10.18 -15.22 -13.55
CA ILE A 235 -10.76 -14.19 -14.44
C ILE A 235 -11.99 -14.72 -15.16
N VAL A 236 -12.00 -15.98 -15.59
CA VAL A 236 -13.22 -16.58 -16.18
C VAL A 236 -14.39 -16.50 -15.20
N LEU A 237 -14.17 -16.89 -13.94
CA LEU A 237 -15.20 -16.86 -12.89
C LEU A 237 -15.61 -15.44 -12.50
N LEU A 238 -14.71 -14.46 -12.63
CA LEU A 238 -15.03 -13.05 -12.43
C LEU A 238 -16.05 -12.53 -13.46
N TYR A 239 -15.87 -12.90 -14.73
CA TYR A 239 -16.74 -12.47 -15.84
C TYR A 239 -18.03 -13.31 -15.99
N ASP A 240 -17.96 -14.59 -15.63
CA ASP A 240 -19.09 -15.52 -15.62
C ASP A 240 -18.87 -16.64 -14.57
N ARG A 241 -19.43 -16.45 -13.37
CA ARG A 241 -19.31 -17.36 -12.21
C ARG A 241 -19.83 -18.78 -12.48
N THR A 242 -20.67 -18.97 -13.49
CA THR A 242 -21.23 -20.29 -13.86
C THR A 242 -20.46 -20.97 -14.99
N SER A 243 -19.44 -20.30 -15.52
CA SER A 243 -18.69 -20.80 -16.66
C SER A 243 -17.87 -22.04 -16.30
N THR A 244 -17.90 -23.02 -17.19
CA THR A 244 -17.03 -24.20 -17.16
C THR A 244 -15.75 -24.00 -17.97
N CYS A 245 -15.57 -22.86 -18.65
CA CYS A 245 -14.35 -22.57 -19.41
C CYS A 245 -13.15 -22.45 -18.46
N CYS A 246 -12.00 -22.97 -18.86
CA CYS A 246 -10.75 -22.78 -18.11
C CYS A 246 -9.90 -21.66 -18.67
N ASP A 247 -10.14 -21.25 -19.93
CA ASP A 247 -9.38 -20.21 -20.61
C ASP A 247 -10.24 -18.99 -20.95
N VAL A 248 -9.63 -17.79 -20.91
CA VAL A 248 -10.35 -16.52 -21.13
C VAL A 248 -10.74 -16.34 -22.58
N ASN A 249 -10.01 -16.90 -23.54
CA ASN A 249 -10.32 -16.76 -24.96
C ASN A 249 -11.60 -17.52 -25.34
N MET A 250 -11.81 -18.73 -24.83
CA MET A 250 -13.03 -19.51 -25.01
C MET A 250 -14.21 -18.84 -24.31
N LEU A 251 -14.01 -18.30 -23.11
CA LEU A 251 -15.04 -17.48 -22.46
C LEU A 251 -15.38 -16.26 -23.32
N ARG A 252 -14.36 -15.55 -23.83
CA ARG A 252 -14.52 -14.36 -24.68
C ARG A 252 -15.37 -14.68 -25.91
N LYS A 253 -15.05 -15.77 -26.62
CA LYS A 253 -15.83 -16.29 -27.75
C LYS A 253 -17.28 -16.60 -27.34
N LYS A 254 -17.48 -17.32 -26.24
CA LYS A 254 -18.81 -17.69 -25.74
C LYS A 254 -19.67 -16.46 -25.39
N LEU A 255 -19.10 -15.49 -24.69
CA LEU A 255 -19.79 -14.26 -24.29
C LEU A 255 -20.14 -13.38 -25.49
N PHE A 256 -19.23 -13.27 -26.46
CA PHE A 256 -19.48 -12.54 -27.70
C PHE A 256 -20.59 -13.19 -28.52
N SER A 257 -20.53 -14.50 -28.74
CA SER A 257 -21.50 -15.21 -29.60
C SER A 257 -22.87 -15.44 -28.97
N ARG A 258 -22.96 -15.61 -27.64
CA ARG A 258 -24.22 -16.05 -26.98
C ARG A 258 -24.90 -14.99 -26.14
N LYS A 259 -24.18 -13.97 -25.67
CA LYS A 259 -24.72 -12.95 -24.75
C LYS A 259 -24.69 -11.55 -25.36
N SER A 260 -24.27 -11.38 -26.62
CA SER A 260 -24.16 -10.11 -27.35
C SER A 260 -23.54 -8.98 -26.51
N ARG A 261 -22.56 -9.31 -25.67
CA ARG A 261 -21.88 -8.32 -24.83
C ARG A 261 -21.06 -7.38 -25.70
N SER A 262 -21.05 -6.09 -25.34
CA SER A 262 -20.14 -5.14 -25.99
C SER A 262 -18.69 -5.54 -25.72
N LEU A 263 -17.80 -5.18 -26.64
CA LEU A 263 -16.39 -5.57 -26.60
C LEU A 263 -15.67 -5.14 -25.31
N GLU A 264 -16.12 -4.04 -24.70
CA GLU A 264 -15.63 -3.49 -23.44
C GLU A 264 -15.95 -4.37 -22.22
N HIS A 265 -17.03 -5.15 -22.28
CA HIS A 265 -17.48 -6.04 -21.19
C HIS A 265 -17.03 -7.50 -21.38
N LEU A 266 -16.08 -7.72 -22.28
CA LEU A 266 -15.47 -9.02 -22.51
C LEU A 266 -14.18 -9.15 -21.68
N PRO A 267 -13.82 -10.36 -21.22
CA PRO A 267 -12.54 -10.60 -20.54
C PRO A 267 -11.37 -10.26 -21.48
N PRO A 268 -10.19 -9.88 -20.94
CA PRO A 268 -9.01 -9.64 -21.77
C PRO A 268 -8.66 -10.86 -22.63
N THR A 269 -7.89 -10.65 -23.70
CA THR A 269 -7.26 -11.79 -24.38
C THR A 269 -6.23 -12.43 -23.46
N ARG A 270 -5.92 -13.71 -23.67
CA ARG A 270 -4.89 -14.40 -22.87
C ARG A 270 -3.54 -13.66 -22.86
N ALA A 271 -3.11 -13.15 -24.02
CA ALA A 271 -1.86 -12.40 -24.12
C ALA A 271 -1.88 -11.08 -23.31
N ALA A 272 -3.01 -10.35 -23.35
CA ALA A 272 -3.16 -9.14 -22.54
C ALA A 272 -3.22 -9.47 -21.04
N LEU A 273 -3.90 -10.55 -20.67
CA LEU A 273 -3.96 -11.02 -19.28
C LEU A 273 -2.57 -11.40 -18.74
N GLU A 274 -1.74 -12.06 -19.55
CA GLU A 274 -0.39 -12.42 -19.12
C GLU A 274 0.46 -11.18 -18.80
N GLN A 275 0.43 -10.16 -19.65
CA GLN A 275 1.14 -8.90 -19.41
C GLN A 275 0.58 -8.15 -18.20
N HIS A 276 -0.75 -8.16 -18.04
CA HIS A 276 -1.42 -7.62 -16.86
C HIS A 276 -0.94 -8.28 -15.57
N ILE A 277 -0.85 -9.62 -15.55
CA ILE A 277 -0.38 -10.37 -14.39
C ILE A 277 1.10 -10.06 -14.10
N LYS A 278 1.97 -10.02 -15.12
CA LYS A 278 3.39 -9.64 -14.95
C LYS A 278 3.51 -8.25 -14.33
N ARG A 279 2.75 -7.28 -14.84
CA ARG A 279 2.72 -5.93 -14.29
C ARG A 279 2.23 -5.91 -12.85
N ALA A 280 1.16 -6.64 -12.54
CA ALA A 280 0.62 -6.73 -11.19
C ALA A 280 1.58 -7.41 -10.20
N ALA A 281 2.26 -8.49 -10.63
CA ALA A 281 3.27 -9.18 -9.83
C ALA A 281 4.46 -8.26 -9.53
N TYR A 282 4.96 -7.55 -10.54
CA TYR A 282 6.00 -6.54 -10.37
C TYR A 282 5.60 -5.46 -9.35
N GLN A 283 4.38 -4.92 -9.44
CA GLN A 283 3.89 -3.90 -8.50
C GLN A 283 3.71 -4.44 -7.08
N ALA A 284 3.13 -5.63 -6.92
CA ALA A 284 2.96 -6.25 -5.60
C ALA A 284 4.30 -6.68 -4.97
N GLY A 285 5.31 -7.00 -5.77
CA GLY A 285 6.66 -7.33 -5.29
C GLY A 285 7.27 -6.22 -4.46
N TYR A 286 7.26 -4.97 -4.96
CA TYR A 286 7.74 -3.80 -4.20
C TYR A 286 7.05 -3.61 -2.86
N THR A 287 5.81 -4.07 -2.76
CA THR A 287 4.98 -3.97 -1.57
C THR A 287 5.28 -5.04 -0.53
N VAL A 288 5.67 -6.25 -0.96
CA VAL A 288 5.78 -7.45 -0.10
C VAL A 288 7.21 -7.73 0.33
N SER A 289 8.21 -7.57 -0.55
CA SER A 289 9.57 -7.99 -0.22
C SER A 289 10.37 -6.94 0.54
N GLY A 290 9.95 -5.67 0.57
CA GLY A 290 10.77 -4.58 1.11
C GLY A 290 12.19 -4.56 0.50
N ASP A 291 12.40 -5.28 -0.62
CA ASP A 291 13.73 -5.57 -1.12
C ASP A 291 14.26 -4.33 -1.79
N ARG A 292 15.27 -3.83 -1.09
CA ARG A 292 16.15 -2.74 -1.46
C ARG A 292 16.83 -3.13 -2.77
N GLN A 293 16.78 -2.23 -3.75
CA GLN A 293 17.51 -2.21 -5.04
C GLN A 293 16.70 -2.70 -6.26
N GLN A 294 16.36 -1.76 -7.15
CA GLN A 294 17.27 -1.29 -8.20
C GLN A 294 17.10 0.23 -8.39
#